data_AF-A0AAP2E3N8-F1
#
_entry.id   AF-A0AAP2E3N8-F1
#
_cell.length_a   1.000
_cell.length_b   1.000
_cell.length_c   1.000
_cell.angle_alpha   90.00
_cell.angle_beta   90.00
_cell.angle_gamma   90.00
#
_symmetry.space_group_name_H-M   'P 1'
#
loop_
_entity.id
_entity.type
_entity.pdbx_description
1 polymer ?
#
loop_
_entity_poly.entity_id
_entity_poly.type
_entity_poly.pdbx_seq_one_letter_code
_entity_poly.pdbx_strand_id
1 'polypeptide(L)'
;PALNWAPRSNGRSTWSNPLSWLESLHGATTRSLLGNLNVSYELYKGLTVRSNFGISDINQTEYLTVPISSLDPTSAFQKLGRSTRGTNNRNNWIIEPQVDFSRAVGMHRIAAIVGGTMQQVETIKRAFFGTGYTSDTMLESIAAAPELRSIDSNNQYRYSSMFARINYTINDKYLCSLTGRRDGSSRFGPGRRFGNIGSIGIAWIFSRENLIANNARIISFGKLRTTVGTTGNDQIGDSK
;
A
#
# COMPACT_ATOMS: atom_id res chain seq x y z
N PRO A 1 -6.89 17.20 39.25
CA PRO A 1 -5.64 17.57 39.96
C PRO A 1 -4.64 18.17 38.96
N ALA A 2 -4.15 19.39 39.17
CA ALA A 2 -3.19 20.02 38.26
C ALA A 2 -1.78 19.45 38.49
N LEU A 3 -1.00 19.26 37.42
CA LEU A 3 0.37 18.77 37.50
C LEU A 3 1.27 19.75 38.27
N ASN A 4 2.30 19.25 38.96
CA ASN A 4 3.31 20.09 39.62
C ASN A 4 4.42 20.46 38.63
N TRP A 5 4.64 21.75 38.40
CA TRP A 5 5.61 22.28 37.44
C TRP A 5 6.86 22.93 38.09
N ALA A 6 6.94 22.90 39.44
CA ALA A 6 8.03 23.48 40.23
C ALA A 6 8.44 24.89 39.73
N PRO A 7 7.57 25.90 39.84
CA PRO A 7 7.85 27.24 39.32
C PRO A 7 9.03 27.90 40.05
N ARG A 8 9.89 28.60 39.30
CA ARG A 8 10.94 29.48 39.86
C ARG A 8 10.31 30.72 40.49
N SER A 9 11.09 31.47 41.26
CA SER A 9 10.69 32.75 41.85
C SER A 9 10.23 33.81 40.83
N ASN A 10 10.68 33.70 39.57
CA ASN A 10 10.21 34.54 38.46
C ASN A 10 8.92 34.03 37.80
N GLY A 11 8.26 33.04 38.41
CA GLY A 11 7.01 32.49 37.96
C GLY A 11 7.09 31.64 36.71
N ARG A 12 8.28 31.22 36.24
CA ARG A 12 8.46 30.28 35.10
C ARG A 12 8.74 28.86 35.58
N SER A 13 8.20 27.86 34.90
CA SER A 13 8.47 26.45 35.22
C SER A 13 9.94 26.09 35.06
N THR A 14 10.43 25.22 35.94
CA THR A 14 11.85 24.79 35.95
C THR A 14 12.15 23.73 34.90
N TRP A 15 11.14 23.02 34.38
CA TRP A 15 11.23 21.88 33.47
C TRP A 15 9.88 21.62 32.76
N SER A 16 9.90 20.82 31.70
CA SER A 16 8.68 20.31 31.06
C SER A 16 8.21 19.04 31.77
N ASN A 17 6.99 19.02 32.30
CA ASN A 17 6.48 17.87 33.04
C ASN A 17 6.12 16.71 32.08
N PRO A 18 6.80 15.53 32.13
CA PRO A 18 6.54 14.40 31.25
C PRO A 18 5.15 13.77 31.48
N LEU A 19 4.52 14.00 32.63
CA LEU A 19 3.14 13.57 32.91
C LEU A 19 2.11 14.38 32.10
N SER A 20 2.46 15.53 31.52
CA SER A 20 1.57 16.29 30.62
C SER A 20 1.13 15.46 29.41
N TRP A 21 2.01 14.58 28.92
CA TRP A 21 1.71 13.65 27.84
C TRP A 21 0.78 12.52 28.27
N LEU A 22 0.79 12.15 29.55
CA LEU A 22 -0.09 11.11 30.10
C LEU A 22 -1.52 11.62 30.30
N GLU A 23 -1.68 12.90 30.60
CA GLU A 23 -2.98 13.59 30.71
C GLU A 23 -3.60 13.86 29.33
N SER A 24 -2.80 13.93 28.26
CA SER A 24 -3.28 14.10 26.89
C SER A 24 -3.84 12.78 26.37
N LEU A 25 -5.11 12.78 25.95
CA LEU A 25 -5.77 11.55 25.50
C LEU A 25 -5.67 11.42 23.99
N HIS A 26 -5.10 10.32 23.52
CA HIS A 26 -5.01 9.99 22.10
C HIS A 26 -5.69 8.64 21.84
N GLY A 27 -6.54 8.60 20.82
CA GLY A 27 -7.19 7.37 20.41
C GLY A 27 -7.39 7.32 18.91
N ALA A 28 -7.19 6.13 18.34
CA ALA A 28 -7.44 5.86 16.93
C ALA A 28 -8.31 4.61 16.80
N THR A 29 -9.28 4.66 15.88
CA THR A 29 -10.10 3.51 15.49
C THR A 29 -10.01 3.36 13.98
N THR A 30 -9.63 2.17 13.53
CA THR A 30 -9.56 1.81 12.11
C THR A 30 -10.59 0.75 11.80
N ARG A 31 -11.40 1.00 10.78
CA ARG A 31 -12.32 0.02 10.19
C ARG A 31 -11.82 -0.31 8.80
N SER A 32 -11.75 -1.59 8.48
CA SER A 32 -11.25 -2.08 7.20
C SER A 32 -12.25 -3.07 6.61
N LEU A 33 -12.67 -2.83 5.38
CA LEU A 33 -13.40 -3.77 4.55
C LEU A 33 -12.48 -4.18 3.39
N LEU A 34 -12.31 -5.48 3.21
CA LEU A 34 -11.53 -6.09 2.14
C LEU A 34 -12.43 -7.08 1.40
N GLY A 35 -12.53 -6.93 0.09
CA GLY A 35 -13.32 -7.81 -0.76
C GLY A 35 -12.53 -8.23 -1.99
N ASN A 36 -12.68 -9.49 -2.38
CA ASN A 36 -12.09 -10.03 -3.60
C ASN A 36 -13.07 -10.97 -4.29
N LEU A 37 -13.14 -10.87 -5.62
CA LEU A 37 -13.94 -11.75 -6.48
C LEU A 37 -13.07 -12.19 -7.65
N ASN A 38 -12.94 -13.51 -7.83
CA ASN A 38 -12.29 -14.10 -8.98
C ASN A 38 -13.34 -14.81 -9.85
N VAL A 39 -13.39 -14.46 -11.13
CA VAL A 39 -14.25 -15.12 -12.12
C VAL A 39 -13.34 -15.75 -13.17
N SER A 40 -13.61 -17.02 -13.51
CA SER A 40 -12.85 -17.74 -14.53
C SER A 40 -13.76 -18.60 -15.38
N TYR A 41 -13.43 -18.71 -16.66
CA TYR A 41 -14.15 -19.53 -17.63
C TYR A 41 -13.18 -20.11 -18.66
N GLU A 42 -13.25 -21.42 -18.90
CA GLU A 42 -12.49 -22.10 -19.94
C GLU A 42 -13.28 -22.07 -21.25
N LEU A 43 -12.90 -21.19 -22.18
CA LEU A 43 -13.55 -21.04 -23.49
C LEU A 43 -13.30 -22.25 -24.39
N TYR A 44 -12.09 -22.80 -24.33
CA TYR A 44 -11.65 -23.96 -25.09
C TYR A 44 -10.57 -24.68 -24.27
N LYS A 45 -10.32 -25.96 -24.56
CA LYS A 45 -9.31 -26.75 -23.84
C LYS A 45 -7.97 -26.03 -23.79
N GLY A 46 -7.55 -25.62 -22.59
CA GLY A 46 -6.31 -24.88 -22.37
C GLY A 46 -6.36 -23.40 -22.72
N LEU A 47 -7.53 -22.81 -22.95
CA LEU A 47 -7.75 -21.36 -23.10
C LEU A 47 -8.75 -20.89 -22.04
N THR A 48 -8.27 -20.16 -21.04
CA THR A 48 -9.07 -19.67 -19.93
C THR A 48 -9.11 -18.14 -19.93
N VAL A 49 -10.30 -17.56 -19.81
CA VAL A 49 -10.46 -16.14 -19.52
C VAL A 49 -10.71 -16.00 -18.03
N ARG A 50 -10.00 -15.08 -17.38
CA ARG A 50 -10.13 -14.81 -15.95
C ARG A 50 -10.20 -13.32 -15.70
N SER A 51 -10.90 -12.93 -14.65
CA SER A 51 -10.88 -11.55 -14.17
C SER A 51 -10.90 -11.55 -12.64
N ASN A 52 -9.99 -10.79 -12.06
CA ASN A 52 -9.92 -10.56 -10.62
C ASN A 52 -10.43 -9.15 -10.30
N PHE A 53 -11.29 -9.04 -9.30
CA PHE A 53 -11.81 -7.78 -8.79
C PHE A 53 -11.47 -7.66 -7.32
N GLY A 54 -10.93 -6.53 -6.89
CA GLY A 54 -10.58 -6.27 -5.50
C GLY A 54 -11.08 -4.92 -5.05
N ILE A 55 -11.58 -4.85 -3.81
CA ILE A 55 -11.92 -3.61 -3.13
C ILE A 55 -11.27 -3.57 -1.74
N SER A 56 -10.86 -2.39 -1.32
CA SER A 56 -10.40 -2.11 0.03
C SER A 56 -10.89 -0.73 0.44
N ASP A 57 -11.63 -0.66 1.54
CA ASP A 57 -12.14 0.56 2.14
C ASP A 57 -11.63 0.62 3.58
N ILE A 58 -10.76 1.59 3.85
CA ILE A 58 -10.12 1.77 5.15
C ILE A 58 -10.51 3.15 5.67
N ASN A 59 -11.25 3.16 6.78
CA ASN A 59 -11.64 4.39 7.47
C ASN A 59 -10.96 4.42 8.83
N GLN A 60 -10.05 5.38 8.99
CA GLN A 60 -9.42 5.66 10.26
C GLN A 60 -9.99 6.96 10.83
N THR A 61 -10.41 6.92 12.09
CA THR A 61 -10.75 8.11 12.87
C THR A 61 -9.78 8.20 14.03
N GLU A 62 -9.23 9.38 14.24
CA GLU A 62 -8.28 9.67 15.30
C GLU A 62 -8.75 10.89 16.07
N TYR A 63 -8.44 10.92 17.36
CA TYR A 63 -8.56 12.13 18.16
C TYR A 63 -7.37 12.27 19.10
N LEU A 64 -7.06 13.53 19.41
CA LEU A 64 -6.04 13.94 20.36
C LEU A 64 -6.61 15.11 21.17
N THR A 65 -6.64 14.98 22.49
CA THR A 65 -6.99 16.07 23.40
C THR A 65 -5.77 16.54 24.16
N VAL A 66 -5.69 17.85 24.39
CA VAL A 66 -4.69 18.50 25.24
C VAL A 66 -5.47 19.26 26.31
N PRO A 67 -5.66 18.67 27.50
CA PRO A 67 -6.42 19.29 28.56
C PRO A 67 -5.68 20.45 29.21
N ILE A 68 -6.44 21.39 29.76
CA ILE A 68 -5.97 22.53 30.54
C ILE A 68 -5.11 22.04 31.71
N SER A 69 -5.49 20.92 32.35
CA SER A 69 -4.72 20.28 33.43
C SER A 69 -3.29 19.88 33.04
N SER A 70 -3.06 19.60 31.75
CA SER A 70 -1.76 19.18 31.20
C SER A 70 -0.85 20.33 30.80
N LEU A 71 -1.33 21.58 30.88
CA LEU A 71 -0.58 22.76 30.44
C LEU A 71 0.21 23.39 31.59
N ASP A 72 1.37 23.95 31.24
CA ASP A 72 2.21 24.71 32.15
C ASP A 72 1.45 25.94 32.70
N PRO A 73 1.28 26.07 34.03
CA PRO A 73 0.52 27.15 34.61
C PRO A 73 1.16 28.53 34.44
N THR A 74 2.44 28.58 34.04
CA THR A 74 3.28 29.77 33.89
C THR A 74 3.33 30.33 32.47
N SER A 75 2.72 29.63 31.51
CA SER A 75 2.66 30.07 30.11
C SER A 75 1.79 31.33 29.98
N ALA A 76 2.30 32.36 29.30
CA ALA A 76 1.71 33.69 29.21
C ALA A 76 0.44 33.79 28.34
N PHE A 77 0.08 32.73 27.62
CA PHE A 77 -1.09 32.69 26.74
C PHE A 77 -2.24 31.90 27.41
N GLN A 78 -3.47 32.37 27.21
CA GLN A 78 -4.69 31.80 27.80
C GLN A 78 -4.69 30.27 27.73
N LYS A 79 -4.86 29.63 28.91
CA LYS A 79 -4.86 28.18 29.09
C LYS A 79 -6.16 27.59 28.56
N LEU A 80 -6.26 27.47 27.25
CA LEU A 80 -7.43 26.92 26.60
C LEU A 80 -7.09 25.51 26.15
N GLY A 81 -7.96 24.57 26.51
CA GLY A 81 -7.84 23.20 26.08
C GLY A 81 -7.90 23.11 24.56
N ARG A 82 -7.36 22.03 23.99
CA ARG A 82 -7.34 21.80 22.55
C ARG A 82 -7.81 20.39 22.25
N SER A 83 -8.56 20.25 21.16
CA SER A 83 -8.97 18.95 20.65
C SER A 83 -8.70 18.89 19.16
N THR A 84 -8.10 17.81 18.70
CA THR A 84 -7.90 17.52 17.28
C THR A 84 -8.67 16.26 16.97
N ARG A 85 -9.46 16.27 15.89
CA ARG A 85 -10.13 15.08 15.37
C ARG A 85 -9.80 14.92 13.89
N GLY A 86 -9.21 13.80 13.53
CA GLY A 86 -8.81 13.45 12.18
C GLY A 86 -9.62 12.29 11.62
N THR A 87 -9.89 12.32 10.32
CA THR A 87 -10.33 11.15 9.55
C THR A 87 -9.40 10.94 8.36
N ASN A 88 -9.08 9.69 8.08
CA ASN A 88 -8.31 9.27 6.91
C ASN A 88 -9.07 8.12 6.26
N ASN A 89 -9.73 8.43 5.14
CA ASN A 89 -10.55 7.51 4.38
C ASN A 89 -9.77 7.12 3.13
N ARG A 90 -9.47 5.83 2.97
CA ARG A 90 -8.70 5.31 1.86
C ARG A 90 -9.48 4.22 1.14
N ASN A 91 -9.87 4.53 -0.10
CA ASN A 91 -10.70 3.67 -0.94
C ASN A 91 -9.85 3.19 -2.11
N ASN A 92 -9.77 1.89 -2.31
CA ASN A 92 -8.99 1.25 -3.35
C ASN A 92 -9.85 0.23 -4.08
N TRP A 93 -9.87 0.31 -5.41
CA TRP A 93 -10.42 -0.74 -6.25
C TRP A 93 -9.39 -1.16 -7.30
N ILE A 94 -9.41 -2.44 -7.66
CA ILE A 94 -8.54 -3.04 -8.67
C ILE A 94 -9.29 -4.06 -9.51
N ILE A 95 -9.01 -4.06 -10.81
CA ILE A 95 -9.57 -5.00 -11.79
C ILE A 95 -8.42 -5.54 -12.64
N GLU A 96 -8.34 -6.86 -12.77
CA GLU A 96 -7.27 -7.54 -13.50
C GLU A 96 -7.84 -8.60 -14.45
N PRO A 97 -8.24 -8.21 -15.67
CA PRO A 97 -8.62 -9.16 -16.70
C PRO A 97 -7.38 -9.82 -17.29
N GLN A 98 -7.46 -11.13 -17.55
CA GLN A 98 -6.40 -11.89 -18.19
C GLN A 98 -6.94 -13.05 -19.02
N VAL A 99 -6.16 -13.45 -20.02
CA VAL A 99 -6.37 -14.64 -20.83
C VAL A 99 -5.14 -15.51 -20.70
N ASP A 100 -5.39 -16.78 -20.38
CA ASP A 100 -4.38 -17.80 -20.16
C ASP A 100 -4.51 -18.88 -21.23
N PHE A 101 -3.40 -19.23 -21.86
CA PHE A 101 -3.30 -20.31 -22.82
C PHE A 101 -2.27 -21.32 -22.37
N SER A 102 -2.59 -22.61 -22.42
CA SER A 102 -1.69 -23.71 -22.09
C SER A 102 -1.95 -24.89 -23.02
N ARG A 103 -0.91 -25.33 -23.72
CA ARG A 103 -0.99 -26.48 -24.62
C ARG A 103 0.30 -27.29 -24.60
N ALA A 104 0.13 -28.61 -24.58
CA ALA A 104 1.23 -29.57 -24.75
C ALA A 104 1.02 -30.36 -26.06
N VAL A 105 2.07 -30.49 -26.86
CA VAL A 105 2.10 -31.27 -28.10
C VAL A 105 3.42 -32.04 -28.13
N GLY A 106 3.36 -33.36 -27.92
CA GLY A 106 4.54 -34.20 -27.79
C GLY A 106 5.45 -33.72 -26.66
N MET A 107 6.71 -33.43 -26.99
CA MET A 107 7.71 -32.92 -26.05
C MET A 107 7.56 -31.43 -25.75
N HIS A 108 6.73 -30.69 -26.48
CA HIS A 108 6.63 -29.24 -26.40
C HIS A 108 5.47 -28.82 -25.51
N ARG A 109 5.71 -27.85 -24.63
CA ARG A 109 4.67 -27.22 -23.82
C ARG A 109 4.79 -25.71 -23.90
N ILE A 110 3.71 -25.05 -24.29
CA ILE A 110 3.59 -23.59 -24.33
C ILE A 110 2.58 -23.19 -23.26
N ALA A 111 2.94 -22.20 -22.45
CA ALA A 111 2.02 -21.51 -21.55
C ALA A 111 2.17 -20.00 -21.77
N ALA A 112 1.11 -19.33 -22.19
CA ALA A 112 1.09 -17.91 -22.44
C ALA A 112 0.00 -17.22 -21.61
N ILE A 113 0.27 -16.01 -21.17
CA ILE A 113 -0.68 -15.16 -20.44
C ILE A 113 -0.60 -13.77 -21.06
N VAL A 114 -1.75 -13.15 -21.27
CA VAL A 114 -1.87 -11.73 -21.57
C VAL A 114 -2.94 -11.14 -20.66
N GLY A 115 -2.69 -9.98 -20.09
CA GLY A 115 -3.64 -9.36 -19.18
C GLY A 115 -3.34 -7.88 -18.94
N GLY A 116 -4.17 -7.27 -18.12
CA GLY A 116 -3.99 -5.91 -17.69
C GLY A 116 -4.37 -5.71 -16.23
N THR A 117 -4.04 -4.54 -15.72
CA THR A 117 -4.42 -4.08 -14.38
C THR A 117 -5.00 -2.69 -14.52
N MET A 118 -6.12 -2.43 -13.84
CA MET A 118 -6.67 -1.10 -13.64
C MET A 118 -6.89 -0.92 -12.15
N GLN A 119 -6.32 0.12 -11.56
CA GLN A 119 -6.45 0.39 -10.14
C GLN A 119 -6.61 1.88 -9.90
N GLN A 120 -7.44 2.23 -8.92
CA GLN A 120 -7.49 3.57 -8.35
C GLN A 120 -7.46 3.49 -6.83
N VAL A 121 -6.70 4.39 -6.23
CA VAL A 121 -6.69 4.65 -4.80
C VAL A 121 -7.08 6.10 -4.60
N GLU A 122 -8.13 6.36 -3.84
CA GLU A 122 -8.48 7.68 -3.33
C GLU A 122 -8.16 7.73 -1.83
N THR A 123 -7.59 8.85 -1.39
CA THR A 123 -7.30 9.11 0.03
C THR A 123 -7.80 10.50 0.37
N ILE A 124 -8.84 10.54 1.22
CA ILE A 124 -9.41 11.78 1.74
C ILE A 124 -8.99 11.91 3.19
N LYS A 125 -8.27 12.97 3.52
CA LYS A 125 -7.88 13.29 4.90
C LYS A 125 -8.54 14.58 5.32
N ARG A 126 -9.24 14.53 6.44
CA ARG A 126 -9.84 15.70 7.09
C ARG A 126 -9.30 15.78 8.49
N ALA A 127 -9.00 16.98 8.96
CA ALA A 127 -8.76 17.20 10.38
C ALA A 127 -9.43 18.49 10.84
N PHE A 128 -10.00 18.42 12.03
CA PHE A 128 -10.62 19.52 12.74
C PHE A 128 -9.77 19.82 13.96
N PHE A 129 -9.49 21.09 14.16
CA PHE A 129 -8.73 21.63 15.29
C PHE A 129 -9.66 22.56 16.06
N GLY A 130 -10.04 22.12 17.25
CA GLY A 130 -10.82 22.90 18.22
C GLY A 130 -9.88 23.54 19.23
N THR A 131 -10.01 24.85 19.41
CA THR A 131 -9.29 25.64 20.41
C THR A 131 -10.27 26.47 21.21
N GLY A 132 -9.87 26.89 22.41
CA GLY A 132 -10.68 27.79 23.23
C GLY A 132 -11.47 27.11 24.35
N TYR A 133 -11.32 25.81 24.56
CA TYR A 133 -12.08 25.10 25.59
C TYR A 133 -11.79 25.66 26.99
N THR A 134 -12.85 25.93 27.73
CA THR A 134 -12.81 26.43 29.11
C THR A 134 -12.96 25.33 30.17
N SER A 135 -13.30 24.10 29.74
CA SER A 135 -13.42 22.92 30.59
C SER A 135 -12.88 21.68 29.87
N ASP A 136 -12.11 20.85 30.60
CA ASP A 136 -11.54 19.61 30.07
C ASP A 136 -12.61 18.56 29.73
N THR A 137 -13.76 18.61 30.40
CA THR A 137 -14.90 17.71 30.12
C THR A 137 -15.51 17.89 28.74
N MET A 138 -15.23 19.01 28.07
CA MET A 138 -15.77 19.32 26.74
C MET A 138 -14.86 18.84 25.59
N LEU A 139 -13.63 18.41 25.89
CA LEU A 139 -12.60 18.14 24.89
C LEU A 139 -12.88 16.93 23.98
N GLU A 140 -13.71 16.00 24.43
CA GLU A 140 -14.15 14.86 23.60
C GLU A 140 -15.10 15.28 22.47
N SER A 141 -15.77 16.42 22.62
CA SER A 141 -16.65 16.99 21.60
C SER A 141 -15.94 18.11 20.84
N ILE A 142 -15.54 17.82 19.60
CA ILE A 142 -14.93 18.83 18.72
C ILE A 142 -15.88 20.01 18.43
N ALA A 143 -17.20 19.78 18.50
CA ALA A 143 -18.23 20.79 18.26
C ALA A 143 -18.40 21.79 19.42
N ALA A 144 -17.89 21.47 20.61
CA ALA A 144 -17.94 22.36 21.77
C ALA A 144 -16.79 23.41 21.79
N ALA A 145 -15.91 23.38 20.78
CA ALA A 145 -14.83 24.36 20.66
C ALA A 145 -15.37 25.76 20.30
N PRO A 146 -14.96 26.82 21.01
CA PRO A 146 -15.27 28.20 20.62
C PRO A 146 -14.67 28.60 19.27
N GLU A 147 -13.49 28.08 18.94
CA GLU A 147 -12.84 28.29 17.66
C GLU A 147 -12.57 26.95 16.98
N LEU A 148 -12.97 26.85 15.72
CA LEU A 148 -12.79 25.65 14.92
C LEU A 148 -12.06 25.99 13.62
N ARG A 149 -11.00 25.25 13.34
CA ARG A 149 -10.29 25.26 12.05
C ARG A 149 -10.32 23.87 11.45
N SER A 150 -10.54 23.78 10.14
CA SER A 150 -10.46 22.51 9.42
C SER A 150 -9.37 22.53 8.36
N ILE A 151 -8.87 21.34 8.03
CA ILE A 151 -8.10 21.07 6.83
C ILE A 151 -8.76 19.90 6.11
N ASP A 152 -8.79 19.97 4.78
CA ASP A 152 -9.27 18.90 3.91
C ASP A 152 -8.25 18.69 2.79
N SER A 153 -8.02 17.44 2.43
CA SER A 153 -7.19 17.06 1.30
C SER A 153 -7.75 15.80 0.66
N ASN A 154 -7.81 15.82 -0.67
CA ASN A 154 -8.15 14.66 -1.48
C ASN A 154 -6.96 14.35 -2.40
N ASN A 155 -6.47 13.12 -2.34
CA ASN A 155 -5.43 12.60 -3.22
C ASN A 155 -5.94 11.39 -4.00
N GLN A 156 -5.72 11.40 -5.32
CA GLN A 156 -6.10 10.31 -6.20
C GLN A 156 -4.87 9.74 -6.92
N TYR A 157 -4.70 8.44 -6.79
CA TYR A 157 -3.70 7.66 -7.49
C TYR A 157 -4.40 6.71 -8.48
N ARG A 158 -3.92 6.68 -9.71
CA ARG A 158 -4.41 5.76 -10.75
C ARG A 158 -3.25 5.00 -11.35
N TYR A 159 -3.47 3.71 -11.54
CA TYR A 159 -2.51 2.79 -12.11
C TYR A 159 -3.16 1.96 -13.21
N SER A 160 -2.45 1.81 -14.32
CA SER A 160 -2.86 0.95 -15.42
C SER A 160 -1.66 0.18 -15.94
N SER A 161 -1.84 -1.11 -16.21
CA SER A 161 -0.77 -1.94 -16.77
C SER A 161 -1.32 -2.86 -17.84
N MET A 162 -0.47 -3.17 -18.81
CA MET A 162 -0.65 -4.31 -19.70
C MET A 162 0.56 -5.22 -19.59
N PHE A 163 0.32 -6.52 -19.55
CA PHE A 163 1.38 -7.51 -19.39
C PHE A 163 1.18 -8.70 -20.31
N ALA A 164 2.30 -9.31 -20.69
CA ALA A 164 2.34 -10.58 -21.37
C ALA A 164 3.47 -11.45 -20.82
N ARG A 165 3.24 -12.76 -20.75
CA ARG A 165 4.22 -13.76 -20.37
C ARG A 165 4.08 -14.97 -21.29
N ILE A 166 5.19 -15.45 -21.81
CA ILE A 166 5.26 -16.69 -22.59
C ILE A 166 6.30 -17.58 -21.94
N ASN A 167 5.91 -18.80 -21.60
CA ASN A 167 6.79 -19.85 -21.13
C ASN A 167 6.76 -20.98 -22.15
N TYR A 168 7.93 -21.50 -22.47
CA TYR A 168 8.09 -22.61 -23.38
C TYR A 168 9.01 -23.65 -22.76
N THR A 169 8.58 -24.90 -22.81
CA THR A 169 9.32 -26.03 -22.27
C THR A 169 9.43 -27.12 -23.31
N ILE A 170 10.65 -27.67 -23.48
CA ILE A 170 10.91 -28.84 -24.32
C ILE A 170 11.39 -29.99 -23.44
N ASN A 171 10.70 -31.12 -23.54
CA ASN A 171 11.00 -32.39 -22.87
C ASN A 171 11.14 -32.27 -21.35
N ASP A 172 10.53 -31.25 -20.75
CA ASP A 172 10.72 -30.85 -19.36
C ASP A 172 12.21 -30.70 -18.96
N LYS A 173 13.08 -30.32 -19.91
CA LYS A 173 14.53 -30.11 -19.73
C LYS A 173 14.95 -28.68 -20.03
N TYR A 174 14.50 -28.15 -21.16
CA TYR A 174 14.86 -26.81 -21.64
C TYR A 174 13.67 -25.90 -21.46
N LEU A 175 13.87 -24.81 -20.72
CA LEU A 175 12.84 -23.84 -20.39
C LEU A 175 13.27 -22.48 -20.91
N CYS A 176 12.36 -21.79 -21.58
CA CYS A 176 12.50 -20.40 -21.97
C CYS A 176 11.31 -19.61 -21.44
N SER A 177 11.56 -18.41 -20.94
CA SER A 177 10.53 -17.51 -20.41
C SER A 177 10.77 -16.11 -20.97
N LEU A 178 9.73 -15.52 -21.53
CA LEU A 178 9.71 -14.14 -21.96
C LEU A 178 8.59 -13.43 -21.21
N THR A 179 8.88 -12.24 -20.70
CA THR A 179 7.91 -11.40 -20.00
C THR A 179 8.05 -9.97 -20.48
N GLY A 180 6.92 -9.29 -20.61
CA GLY A 180 6.85 -7.88 -20.95
C GLY A 180 5.70 -7.22 -20.22
N ARG A 181 5.91 -5.98 -19.81
CA ARG A 181 4.94 -5.11 -19.15
C ARG A 181 5.08 -3.68 -19.62
N ARG A 182 3.95 -2.99 -19.68
CA ARG A 182 3.88 -1.55 -19.82
C ARG A 182 3.05 -1.00 -18.67
N ASP A 183 3.71 -0.28 -17.78
CA ASP A 183 3.14 0.18 -16.52
C ASP A 183 2.93 1.69 -16.56
N GLY A 184 1.73 2.11 -16.20
CA GLY A 184 1.24 3.46 -16.22
C GLY A 184 0.87 3.94 -14.82
N SER A 185 1.40 5.08 -14.38
CA SER A 185 1.14 5.63 -13.05
C SER A 185 0.79 7.11 -13.13
N SER A 186 -0.24 7.55 -12.40
CA SER A 186 -0.64 8.96 -12.32
C SER A 186 0.36 9.83 -11.57
N ARG A 187 1.28 9.21 -10.81
CA ARG A 187 2.36 9.91 -10.08
C ARG A 187 3.45 10.44 -10.97
N PHE A 188 3.59 9.87 -12.17
CA PHE A 188 4.56 10.34 -13.14
C PHE A 188 4.06 11.60 -13.86
N GLY A 189 4.99 12.52 -14.10
CA GLY A 189 4.70 13.79 -14.77
C GLY A 189 4.07 13.60 -16.17
N PRO A 190 3.37 14.64 -16.69
CA PRO A 190 2.81 14.62 -18.03
C PRO A 190 3.85 14.20 -19.09
N GLY A 191 3.49 13.26 -19.97
CA GLY A 191 4.37 12.77 -21.04
C GLY A 191 5.33 11.63 -20.69
N ARG A 192 5.52 11.28 -19.40
CA ARG A 192 6.35 10.13 -18.96
C ARG A 192 5.58 9.12 -18.12
N ARG A 193 4.26 9.05 -18.31
CA ARG A 193 3.36 8.24 -17.47
C ARG A 193 3.51 6.75 -17.63
N PHE A 194 4.22 6.28 -18.67
CA PHE A 194 4.37 4.86 -18.97
C PHE A 194 5.83 4.43 -19.04
N GLY A 195 6.15 3.31 -18.39
CA GLY A 195 7.44 2.62 -18.49
C GLY A 195 7.27 1.20 -19.05
N ASN A 196 8.23 0.76 -19.87
CA ASN A 196 8.27 -0.61 -20.37
C ASN A 196 9.27 -1.43 -19.54
N ILE A 197 8.83 -2.60 -19.08
CA ILE A 197 9.60 -3.51 -18.25
C ILE A 197 9.56 -4.88 -18.93
N GLY A 198 10.69 -5.56 -19.01
CA GLY A 198 10.72 -6.89 -19.62
C GLY A 198 11.85 -7.73 -19.08
N SER A 199 11.70 -9.05 -19.21
CA SER A 199 12.78 -9.98 -18.92
C SER A 199 12.73 -11.20 -19.81
N ILE A 200 13.90 -11.75 -20.08
CA ILE A 200 14.10 -13.03 -20.75
C ILE A 200 14.88 -13.96 -19.82
N GLY A 201 14.45 -15.21 -19.74
CA GLY A 201 15.06 -16.22 -18.90
C GLY A 201 15.18 -17.56 -19.62
N ILE A 202 16.30 -18.23 -19.42
CA ILE A 202 16.56 -19.58 -19.94
C ILE A 202 16.94 -20.46 -18.75
N ALA A 203 16.45 -21.70 -18.73
CA ALA A 203 16.89 -22.70 -17.78
C ALA A 203 17.04 -24.08 -18.41
N TRP A 204 18.02 -24.83 -17.92
CA TRP A 204 18.31 -26.18 -18.36
C TRP A 204 18.42 -27.11 -17.14
N ILE A 205 17.60 -28.14 -17.13
CA ILE A 205 17.62 -29.19 -16.11
C ILE A 205 18.57 -30.29 -16.59
N PHE A 206 19.87 -30.07 -16.40
CA PHE A 206 20.91 -30.98 -16.88
C PHE A 206 20.85 -32.36 -16.22
N SER A 207 20.33 -32.47 -14.98
CA SER A 207 20.19 -33.77 -14.31
C SER A 207 19.20 -34.72 -14.99
N ARG A 208 18.35 -34.21 -15.90
CA ARG A 208 17.45 -35.03 -16.72
C ARG A 208 18.09 -35.51 -18.01
N GLU A 209 19.33 -35.13 -18.31
CA GLU A 209 20.04 -35.70 -19.45
C GLU A 209 20.39 -37.15 -19.19
N ASN A 210 20.21 -38.00 -20.22
CA ASN A 210 20.40 -39.44 -20.09
C ASN A 210 21.79 -39.78 -19.54
N LEU A 211 22.82 -39.03 -19.96
CA LEU A 211 24.20 -39.20 -19.48
C LEU A 211 24.33 -38.95 -17.97
N ILE A 212 23.64 -37.96 -17.43
CA ILE A 212 23.76 -37.57 -16.02
C ILE A 212 22.82 -38.42 -15.16
N ALA A 213 21.57 -38.59 -15.60
CA ALA A 213 20.58 -39.42 -14.93
C ALA A 213 21.04 -40.88 -14.76
N ASN A 214 21.76 -41.42 -15.75
CA ASN A 214 22.21 -42.83 -15.70
C ASN A 214 23.56 -43.01 -14.99
N ASN A 215 24.46 -42.02 -15.05
CA ASN A 215 25.85 -42.21 -14.59
C ASN A 215 26.18 -41.47 -13.27
N ALA A 216 25.44 -40.43 -12.91
CA ALA A 216 25.74 -39.59 -11.74
C ALA A 216 24.67 -39.75 -10.64
N ARG A 217 24.63 -40.93 -10.01
CA ARG A 217 23.68 -41.25 -8.90
C ARG A 217 23.76 -40.28 -7.71
N ILE A 218 24.83 -39.51 -7.59
CA ILE A 218 25.00 -38.49 -6.55
C ILE A 218 24.17 -37.21 -6.82
N ILE A 219 23.73 -36.96 -8.06
CA ILE A 219 22.97 -35.77 -8.44
C ILE A 219 21.50 -36.15 -8.67
N SER A 220 20.64 -35.91 -7.68
CA SER A 220 19.20 -36.16 -7.78
C SER A 220 18.46 -35.09 -8.58
N PHE A 221 18.93 -33.84 -8.53
CA PHE A 221 18.39 -32.73 -9.32
C PHE A 221 19.44 -31.63 -9.54
N GLY A 222 19.51 -31.15 -10.78
CA GLY A 222 20.45 -30.12 -11.19
C GLY A 222 19.84 -29.24 -12.26
N LYS A 223 19.82 -27.93 -12.02
CA LYS A 223 19.26 -26.92 -12.92
C LYS A 223 20.17 -25.71 -13.00
N LEU A 224 20.54 -25.33 -14.21
CA LEU A 224 21.19 -24.05 -14.51
C LEU A 224 20.13 -23.07 -15.00
N ARG A 225 20.17 -21.82 -14.51
CA ARG A 225 19.22 -20.77 -14.91
C ARG A 225 19.93 -19.43 -15.04
N THR A 226 19.62 -18.71 -16.10
CA THR A 226 20.06 -17.33 -16.34
C THR A 226 18.84 -16.49 -16.68
N THR A 227 18.80 -15.24 -16.22
CA THR A 227 17.70 -14.31 -16.49
C THR A 227 18.27 -12.90 -16.56
N VAL A 228 17.81 -12.12 -17.53
CA VAL A 228 18.17 -10.71 -17.70
C VAL A 228 16.90 -9.90 -17.98
N GLY A 229 16.79 -8.72 -17.38
CA GLY A 229 15.61 -7.89 -17.52
C GLY A 229 15.74 -6.55 -16.82
N THR A 230 14.75 -5.71 -17.05
CA THR A 230 14.60 -4.39 -16.41
C THR A 230 13.55 -4.46 -15.30
N THR A 231 13.56 -3.48 -14.40
CA THR A 231 12.54 -3.27 -13.36
C THR A 231 12.15 -1.80 -13.31
N GLY A 232 10.96 -1.49 -12.80
CA GLY A 232 10.45 -0.12 -12.64
C GLY A 232 9.82 0.07 -11.27
N ASN A 233 9.87 1.30 -10.75
CA ASN A 233 9.30 1.69 -9.46
C ASN A 233 8.59 3.04 -9.59
N ASP A 234 7.37 3.15 -9.07
CA ASP A 234 6.55 4.35 -9.07
C ASP A 234 6.20 4.85 -7.66
N GLN A 235 6.87 4.34 -6.62
CA GLN A 235 6.82 4.86 -5.25
C GLN A 235 7.58 6.19 -5.10
N ILE A 236 7.17 7.19 -5.88
CA ILE A 236 7.63 8.56 -5.76
C ILE A 236 6.53 9.44 -5.16
N GLY A 237 6.90 10.59 -4.57
CA GLY A 237 5.93 11.59 -4.12
C GLY A 237 5.06 12.08 -5.28
N ASP A 238 3.81 12.45 -5.00
CA ASP A 238 2.87 12.86 -6.04
C ASP A 238 3.38 14.13 -6.74
N SER A 239 3.75 14.02 -8.01
CA SER A 239 4.13 15.19 -8.81
C SER A 239 2.85 15.91 -9.29
N LYS A 240 2.68 17.15 -8.86
CA LYS A 240 1.65 18.05 -9.41
C LYS A 240 2.13 18.65 -10.73
#